data_AF-A0A7W6S3C5-F1
#
_entry.id   AF-A0A7W6S3C5-F1
#
_cell.length_a   1.000
_cell.length_b   1.000
_cell.length_c   1.000
_cell.angle_alpha   90.00
_cell.angle_beta   90.00
_cell.angle_gamma   90.00
#
_symmetry.space_group_name_H-M   'P 1'
#
loop_
_entity.id
_entity.type
_entity.pdbx_description
1 polymer ?
#
loop_
_entity_poly.entity_id
_entity_poly.type
_entity_poly.pdbx_seq_one_letter_code
_entity_poly.pdbx_strand_id
1 'polypeptide(L)'
;MIDLQSRRTRALEDVAAEAERAATKHRPMAGAHEGWAVIKEELDELWEHVRADTGRSAAARREAVQIAAMAIRYITDVTEGGAA
;
A
#
# COMPACT_ATOMS: atom_id res chain seq x y z
N MET A 1 12.91 26.41 -2.61
CA MET A 1 13.15 25.48 -1.48
C MET A 1 11.90 24.64 -1.32
N ILE A 2 12.00 23.36 -1.63
CA ILE A 2 10.87 22.42 -1.59
C ILE A 2 10.69 21.99 -0.13
N ASP A 3 9.53 22.25 0.46
CA ASP A 3 9.23 21.83 1.83
C ASP A 3 9.05 20.30 1.91
N LEU A 4 10.02 19.63 2.55
CA LEU A 4 10.02 18.19 2.78
C LEU A 4 8.89 17.76 3.73
N GLN A 5 8.50 18.62 4.67
CA GLN A 5 7.43 18.32 5.62
C GLN A 5 6.10 18.16 4.87
N SER A 6 5.75 19.13 4.01
CA SER A 6 4.55 19.07 3.15
C SER A 6 4.51 17.88 2.19
N ARG A 7 5.65 17.32 1.76
CA ARG A 7 5.68 16.13 0.89
C ARG A 7 5.40 14.86 1.67
N ARG A 8 6.00 14.72 2.85
CA ARG A 8 5.79 13.56 3.73
C ARG A 8 4.34 13.52 4.21
N THR A 9 3.79 14.65 4.65
CA THR A 9 2.39 14.73 5.10
C THR A 9 1.43 14.25 4.02
N ARG A 10 1.55 14.76 2.78
CA ARG A 10 0.72 14.30 1.65
C ARG A 10 0.86 12.82 1.35
N ALA A 11 2.07 12.26 1.48
CA ALA A 11 2.26 10.82 1.30
C ALA A 11 1.53 10.00 2.37
N LEU A 12 1.56 10.45 3.63
CA LEU A 12 0.83 9.79 4.73
C LEU A 12 -0.69 9.90 4.55
N GLU A 13 -1.19 11.06 4.11
CA GLU A 13 -2.61 11.27 3.80
C GLU A 13 -3.09 10.33 2.69
N ASP A 14 -2.32 10.22 1.60
CA ASP A 14 -2.65 9.32 0.49
C ASP A 14 -2.64 7.85 0.92
N VAL A 15 -1.70 7.45 1.77
CA VAL A 15 -1.62 6.09 2.32
C VAL A 15 -2.82 5.77 3.23
N ALA A 16 -3.20 6.71 4.09
CA ALA A 16 -4.37 6.54 4.94
C ALA A 16 -5.67 6.41 4.11
N ALA A 17 -5.85 7.30 3.13
CA ALA A 17 -6.99 7.26 2.22
C ALA A 17 -7.05 5.97 1.39
N GLU A 18 -5.90 5.46 0.94
CA GLU A 18 -5.81 4.18 0.24
C GLU A 18 -6.19 3.00 1.15
N ALA A 19 -5.68 2.95 2.38
CA ALA A 19 -5.99 1.88 3.32
C ALA A 19 -7.50 1.83 3.64
N GLU A 20 -8.11 2.99 3.88
CA GLU A 20 -9.56 3.12 4.08
C GLU A 20 -10.34 2.67 2.84
N ARG A 21 -9.95 3.14 1.65
CA ARG A 21 -10.60 2.75 0.40
C ARG A 21 -10.52 1.23 0.19
N ALA A 22 -9.35 0.63 0.40
CA ALA A 22 -9.18 -0.80 0.26
C ALA A 22 -10.05 -1.58 1.27
N ALA A 23 -10.13 -1.13 2.53
CA ALA A 23 -10.97 -1.73 3.56
C ALA A 23 -12.48 -1.64 3.25
N THR A 24 -12.92 -0.58 2.58
CA THR A 24 -14.33 -0.47 2.13
C THR A 24 -14.63 -1.36 0.92
N LYS A 25 -13.65 -1.58 0.04
CA LYS A 25 -13.83 -2.34 -1.21
C LYS A 25 -13.65 -3.85 -1.05
N HIS A 26 -12.81 -4.28 -0.10
CA HIS A 26 -12.43 -5.67 0.08
C HIS A 26 -12.63 -6.10 1.53
N ARG A 27 -13.04 -7.36 1.74
CA ARG A 27 -13.09 -7.97 3.08
C ARG A 27 -11.72 -7.89 3.79
N PRO A 28 -11.67 -8.03 5.12
CA PRO A 28 -10.40 -8.22 5.83
C PRO A 28 -9.61 -9.39 5.27
N MET A 29 -8.28 -9.26 5.23
CA MET A 29 -7.38 -10.35 4.86
C MET A 29 -7.60 -11.54 5.80
N ALA A 30 -7.75 -12.77 5.29
CA ALA A 30 -8.09 -13.93 6.13
C ALA A 30 -6.90 -14.49 6.93
N GLY A 31 -5.67 -14.02 6.69
CA GLY A 31 -4.51 -14.43 7.44
C GLY A 31 -3.18 -14.06 6.77
N ALA A 32 -2.08 -14.48 7.40
CA ALA A 32 -0.72 -14.09 7.00
C ALA A 32 -0.35 -14.43 5.55
N HIS A 33 -0.78 -15.59 5.04
CA HIS A 33 -0.51 -15.98 3.65
C HIS A 33 -1.24 -15.10 2.64
N GLU A 34 -2.55 -14.82 2.86
CA GLU A 34 -3.31 -13.90 2.00
C GLU A 34 -2.75 -12.49 2.09
N GLY A 35 -2.45 -12.00 3.30
CA GLY A 35 -1.90 -10.67 3.49
C GLY A 35 -0.53 -10.47 2.84
N TRP A 36 0.37 -11.46 2.95
CA TRP A 36 1.65 -11.41 2.25
C TRP A 36 1.46 -11.43 0.72
N ALA A 37 0.55 -12.26 0.21
CA ALA A 37 0.28 -12.34 -1.22
C ALA A 37 -0.22 -11.01 -1.78
N VAL A 38 -1.13 -10.33 -1.07
CA VAL A 38 -1.63 -9.00 -1.46
C VAL A 38 -0.50 -7.96 -1.46
N ILE A 39 0.34 -7.89 -0.42
CA ILE A 39 1.48 -6.95 -0.42
C ILE A 39 2.45 -7.26 -1.57
N LYS A 40 2.68 -8.54 -1.86
CA LYS A 40 3.56 -8.97 -2.95
C LYS A 40 3.03 -8.55 -4.31
N GLU A 41 1.72 -8.64 -4.55
CA GLU A 41 1.09 -8.20 -5.79
C GLU A 41 1.44 -6.74 -6.08
N GLU A 42 1.26 -5.86 -5.10
CA GLU A 42 1.58 -4.43 -5.21
C GLU A 42 3.09 -4.18 -5.43
N LEU A 43 3.96 -4.99 -4.80
CA LEU A 43 5.40 -4.95 -5.02
C LEU A 43 5.78 -5.34 -6.45
N ASP A 44 5.15 -6.38 -7.00
CA ASP A 44 5.37 -6.83 -8.37
C ASP A 44 4.91 -5.76 -9.37
N GLU A 45 3.77 -5.10 -9.13
CA GLU A 45 3.26 -4.00 -9.97
C GLU A 45 4.19 -2.78 -9.96
N LEU A 46 4.70 -2.37 -8.78
CA LEU A 46 5.73 -1.33 -8.71
C LEU A 46 7.00 -1.75 -9.47
N TRP A 47 7.38 -3.02 -9.36
CA TRP A 47 8.56 -3.56 -10.01
C TRP A 47 8.44 -3.60 -11.54
N GLU A 48 7.25 -3.84 -12.10
CA GLU A 48 7.00 -3.67 -13.54
C GLU A 48 7.30 -2.24 -14.00
N HIS A 49 6.86 -1.22 -13.24
CA HIS A 49 7.18 0.17 -13.56
C HIS A 49 8.67 0.47 -13.50
N VAL A 50 9.39 -0.06 -12.51
CA VAL A 50 10.84 0.13 -12.39
C VAL A 50 11.58 -0.51 -13.57
N ARG A 51 11.23 -1.75 -13.94
CA ARG A 51 11.87 -2.45 -15.08
C ARG A 51 11.56 -1.79 -16.43
N ALA A 52 10.39 -1.17 -16.56
CA ALA A 52 10.00 -0.44 -17.76
C ALA A 52 10.53 1.01 -17.82
N ASP A 53 11.42 1.42 -16.91
CA ASP A 53 11.92 2.81 -16.76
C ASP A 53 10.80 3.86 -16.58
N THR A 54 9.65 3.43 -16.03
CA THR A 54 8.52 4.29 -15.66
C THR A 54 8.36 4.43 -14.14
N GLY A 55 9.38 4.05 -13.37
CA GLY A 55 9.37 4.05 -11.90
C GLY A 55 9.21 5.43 -11.22
N ARG A 56 9.29 6.52 -11.99
CA ARG A 56 9.00 7.89 -11.50
C ARG A 56 7.62 8.40 -11.91
N SER A 57 6.82 7.57 -12.58
CA SER A 57 5.48 7.93 -13.04
C SER A 57 4.50 8.05 -11.88
N ALA A 58 3.37 8.71 -12.14
CA ALA A 58 2.25 8.75 -11.20
C ALA A 58 1.70 7.34 -10.90
N ALA A 59 1.84 6.38 -11.83
CA ALA A 59 1.43 5.00 -11.63
C ALA A 59 2.34 4.28 -10.63
N ALA A 60 3.66 4.35 -10.82
CA ALA A 60 4.63 3.83 -9.85
C ALA A 60 4.43 4.44 -8.45
N ARG A 61 4.08 5.74 -8.36
CA ARG A 61 3.73 6.36 -7.08
C ARG A 61 2.48 5.74 -6.45
N ARG A 62 1.46 5.40 -7.23
CA ARG A 62 0.24 4.74 -6.72
C ARG A 62 0.56 3.37 -6.16
N GLU A 63 1.35 2.56 -6.87
CA GLU A 63 1.73 1.24 -6.36
C GLU A 63 2.54 1.34 -5.07
N ALA A 64 3.44 2.33 -4.95
CA ALA A 64 4.15 2.61 -3.70
C ALA A 64 3.22 3.00 -2.53
N VAL A 65 2.14 3.76 -2.81
CA VAL A 65 1.11 4.09 -1.82
C VAL A 65 0.30 2.85 -1.45
N GLN A 66 -0.08 2.02 -2.42
CA GLN A 66 -0.79 0.76 -2.20
C GLN A 66 0.03 -0.22 -1.36
N ILE A 67 1.33 -0.37 -1.60
CA ILE A 67 2.23 -1.19 -0.75
C ILE A 67 2.15 -0.73 0.71
N ALA A 68 2.29 0.57 0.97
CA ALA A 68 2.24 1.11 2.33
C ALA A 68 0.85 0.94 2.96
N ALA A 69 -0.22 1.14 2.19
CA ALA A 69 -1.59 0.94 2.64
C ALA A 69 -1.91 -0.54 2.94
N MET A 70 -1.40 -1.47 2.13
CA MET A 70 -1.57 -2.90 2.34
C MET A 70 -0.76 -3.39 3.54
N ALA A 71 0.37 -2.74 3.85
CA ALA A 71 1.07 -2.98 5.11
C ALA A 71 0.24 -2.55 6.34
N ILE A 72 -0.44 -1.39 6.28
CA ILE A 72 -1.39 -0.98 7.33
C ILE A 72 -2.51 -2.02 7.45
N ARG A 73 -3.11 -2.44 6.33
CA ARG A 73 -4.14 -3.47 6.34
C ARG A 73 -3.66 -4.81 6.88
N TYR A 74 -2.42 -5.21 6.59
CA TYR A 74 -1.85 -6.42 7.19
C TYR A 74 -1.79 -6.29 8.71
N ILE A 75 -1.34 -5.16 9.23
CA ILE A 75 -1.32 -4.90 10.67
C ILE A 75 -2.74 -5.03 11.25
N THR A 76 -3.71 -4.31 10.69
CA THR A 76 -5.07 -4.26 11.25
C THR A 76 -5.86 -5.54 11.03
N ASP A 77 -5.77 -6.14 9.84
CA ASP A 77 -6.62 -7.27 9.44
C ASP A 77 -6.02 -8.61 9.87
N VAL A 78 -4.69 -8.72 9.97
CA VAL A 78 -4.01 -10.01 10.27
C VAL A 78 -3.43 -10.04 11.69
N THR A 79 -2.86 -8.93 12.19
CA THR A 79 -2.18 -8.93 13.49
C THR A 79 -3.07 -8.46 14.64
N GLU A 80 -4.07 -7.63 14.35
CA GLU A 80 -5.01 -7.08 15.34
C GLU A 80 -6.43 -7.67 15.20
N GLY A 81 -6.85 -7.99 13.98
CA GLY A 81 -8.10 -8.68 13.64
C GLY A 81 -7.93 -10.20 13.64
N GLY A 82 -8.19 -10.84 14.78
CA GLY A 82 -7.84 -12.25 15.01
C GLY A 82 -8.43 -13.28 14.03
N ALA A 83 -7.56 -14.19 13.59
CA ALA A 83 -7.76 -15.64 13.72
C ALA A 83 -6.37 -16.30 13.84
N ALA A 84 -5.96 -16.58 15.08
CA ALA A 84 -5.10 -17.73 15.39
C ALA A 84 -6.00 -18.95 15.60
#